data_AF-A0AAU0SRE0-F1
#
_entry.id   AF-A0AAU0SRE0-F1
#
_cell.length_a   1.000
_cell.length_b   1.000
_cell.length_c   1.000
_cell.angle_alpha   90.00
_cell.angle_beta   90.00
_cell.angle_gamma   90.00
#
_symmetry.space_group_name_H-M   'P 1'
#
loop_
_entity.id
_entity.type
_entity.pdbx_description
1 polymer ?
#
loop_
_entity_poly.entity_id
_entity_poly.type
_entity_poly.pdbx_seq_one_letter_code
_entity_poly.pdbx_strand_id
1 'polypeptide(L)'
;MRRFTLAFTGLFFAGLLGAPSSYAKPVEADVRALASSPQWLTTKVYIEGEPENDVKAKYPGVVGISMWDPQRNRYEFFYTDTGRSKHPDGGGGYFLVTDDKQTHILVPDLGPHRTIVRRLEKLDNTEFTYSREVPRDMVATNPPVRIYVVHAPYTGPIKTQMSN
;
A
#
# COMPACT_ATOMS: atom_id res chain seq x y z
N MET A 1 -32.62 46.13 45.28
CA MET A 1 -32.81 45.43 43.98
C MET A 1 -32.16 46.28 42.89
N ARG A 2 -30.99 45.89 42.37
CA ARG A 2 -30.23 46.67 41.38
C ARG A 2 -29.92 45.74 40.21
N ARG A 3 -30.46 46.07 39.04
CA ARG A 3 -30.39 45.28 37.80
C ARG A 3 -28.97 45.42 37.21
N PHE A 4 -28.30 44.30 36.93
CA PHE A 4 -27.08 44.28 36.14
C PHE A 4 -27.43 44.00 34.67
N THR A 5 -27.10 44.96 33.82
CA THR A 5 -27.24 44.93 32.36
C THR A 5 -26.07 44.15 31.77
N LEU A 6 -26.35 43.27 30.80
CA LEU A 6 -25.35 42.56 29.98
C LEU A 6 -24.42 43.53 29.23
N ALA A 7 -23.15 43.16 29.11
CA ALA A 7 -22.31 43.55 27.97
C ALA A 7 -21.48 42.33 27.53
N PHE A 8 -21.83 41.81 26.35
CA PHE A 8 -21.14 40.76 25.62
C PHE A 8 -20.13 41.47 24.71
N THR A 9 -18.83 41.28 24.91
CA THR A 9 -17.81 41.79 23.99
C THR A 9 -16.95 40.61 23.54
N GLY A 10 -17.23 40.14 22.33
CA GLY A 10 -16.51 39.04 21.70
C GLY A 10 -15.15 39.44 21.14
N LEU A 11 -14.29 38.43 20.98
CA LEU A 11 -13.17 38.47 20.05
C LEU A 11 -12.96 37.04 19.52
N PHE A 12 -13.66 36.69 18.43
CA PHE A 12 -13.33 35.50 17.64
C PHE A 12 -12.34 35.92 16.55
N PHE A 13 -11.07 35.59 16.73
CA PHE A 13 -10.05 35.71 15.69
C PHE A 13 -10.25 34.58 14.68
N ALA A 14 -10.82 34.90 13.52
CA ALA A 14 -10.94 33.98 12.39
C ALA A 14 -9.56 33.81 11.73
N GLY A 15 -8.81 32.78 12.13
CA GLY A 15 -7.63 32.31 11.41
C GLY A 15 -8.05 31.49 10.19
N LEU A 16 -8.31 32.15 9.06
CA LEU A 16 -8.38 31.51 7.75
C LEU A 16 -6.96 31.19 7.27
N LEU A 17 -6.35 30.15 7.85
CA LEU A 17 -5.19 29.50 7.24
C LEU A 17 -5.74 28.59 6.13
N GLY A 18 -5.70 29.08 4.89
CA GLY A 18 -5.95 28.26 3.71
C GLY A 18 -4.99 27.08 3.71
N ALA A 19 -5.53 25.86 3.72
CA ALA A 19 -4.73 24.66 3.55
C ALA A 19 -4.01 24.74 2.20
N PRO A 20 -2.70 24.39 2.12
CA PRO A 20 -2.02 24.33 0.82
C PRO A 20 -2.76 23.33 -0.07
N SER A 21 -3.10 23.78 -1.29
CA SER A 21 -3.70 22.93 -2.31
C SER A 21 -2.76 21.75 -2.58
N SER A 22 -3.14 20.56 -2.11
CA SER A 22 -2.46 19.32 -2.44
C SER A 22 -2.61 19.08 -3.94
N TYR A 23 -1.48 19.01 -4.66
CA TYR A 23 -1.43 18.62 -6.08
C TYR A 23 -1.67 17.12 -6.30
N ALA A 24 -2.02 16.37 -5.25
CA ALA A 24 -2.40 14.97 -5.39
C ALA A 24 -3.70 14.88 -6.20
N LYS A 25 -3.58 14.45 -7.46
CA LYS A 25 -4.75 14.00 -8.22
C LYS A 25 -5.40 12.87 -7.43
N PRO A 26 -6.74 12.85 -7.29
CA PRO A 26 -7.43 11.71 -6.70
C PRO A 26 -7.02 10.45 -7.44
N VAL A 27 -6.52 9.45 -6.72
CA VAL A 27 -6.35 8.12 -7.27
C VAL A 27 -7.76 7.57 -7.45
N GLU A 28 -8.21 7.41 -8.69
CA GLU A 28 -9.44 6.71 -9.02
C GLU A 28 -9.18 5.20 -8.87
N ALA A 29 -8.99 4.75 -7.63
CA ALA A 29 -8.75 3.35 -7.30
C ALA A 29 -10.05 2.70 -6.84
N ASP A 30 -10.59 1.82 -7.68
CA ASP A 30 -11.55 0.81 -7.22
C ASP A 30 -10.77 -0.35 -6.62
N VAL A 31 -10.94 -0.60 -5.32
CA VAL A 31 -10.31 -1.72 -4.61
C VAL A 31 -10.63 -3.05 -5.28
N ARG A 32 -11.77 -3.16 -5.98
CA ARG A 32 -12.15 -4.35 -6.76
C ARG A 32 -11.19 -4.62 -7.91
N ALA A 33 -10.44 -3.63 -8.39
CA ALA A 33 -9.41 -3.85 -9.40
C ALA A 33 -8.31 -4.81 -8.92
N LEU A 34 -8.07 -4.95 -7.61
CA LEU A 34 -7.17 -6.01 -7.10
C LEU A 34 -7.64 -7.43 -7.49
N ALA A 35 -8.95 -7.62 -7.70
CA ALA A 35 -9.55 -8.87 -8.17
C ALA A 35 -9.72 -8.95 -9.70
N SER A 36 -9.28 -7.94 -10.46
CA SER A 36 -9.34 -7.97 -11.93
C SER A 36 -8.37 -9.00 -12.54
N SER A 37 -7.38 -9.45 -11.78
CA SER A 37 -6.50 -10.55 -12.12
C SER A 37 -6.50 -11.59 -11.00
N PRO A 38 -6.50 -12.90 -11.31
CA PRO A 38 -6.38 -13.94 -10.28
C PRO A 38 -5.05 -13.88 -9.53
N GLN A 39 -3.99 -13.40 -10.19
CA GLN A 39 -2.64 -13.31 -9.67
C GLN A 39 -1.96 -12.04 -10.20
N TRP A 40 -1.18 -11.38 -9.36
CA TRP A 40 -0.38 -10.22 -9.71
C TRP A 40 1.10 -10.54 -9.53
N LEU A 41 1.95 -10.13 -10.45
CA LEU A 41 3.40 -10.34 -10.39
C LEU A 41 4.12 -9.02 -10.15
N THR A 42 5.07 -9.00 -9.21
CA THR A 42 6.03 -7.89 -9.11
C THR A 42 6.92 -7.84 -10.36
N THR A 43 6.66 -6.87 -11.24
CA THR A 43 7.38 -6.72 -12.50
C THR A 43 8.65 -5.88 -12.32
N LYS A 44 8.54 -4.74 -11.61
CA LYS A 44 9.62 -3.77 -11.40
C LYS A 44 9.65 -3.27 -9.96
N VAL A 45 10.85 -2.94 -9.46
CA VAL A 45 11.02 -2.14 -8.25
C VAL A 45 11.97 -1.00 -8.58
N TYR A 46 11.62 0.24 -8.23
CA TYR A 46 12.48 1.39 -8.42
C TYR A 46 12.53 2.28 -7.17
N ILE A 47 13.60 3.06 -7.04
CA ILE A 47 13.75 4.05 -5.96
C ILE A 47 13.14 5.38 -6.42
N GLU A 48 12.52 6.11 -5.49
CA GLU A 48 11.98 7.44 -5.76
C GLU A 48 12.96 8.34 -6.52
N GLY A 49 12.48 8.96 -7.60
CA GLY A 49 13.30 9.81 -8.49
C GLY A 49 14.03 9.04 -9.60
N GLU A 50 14.06 7.71 -9.57
CA GLU A 50 14.77 6.87 -10.55
C GLU A 50 13.85 5.82 -11.20
N PRO A 51 12.70 6.20 -11.80
CA PRO A 51 11.71 5.24 -12.29
C PRO A 51 12.22 4.31 -13.40
N GLU A 52 13.28 4.68 -14.11
CA GLU A 52 13.89 3.87 -15.16
C GLU A 52 14.81 2.77 -14.61
N ASN A 53 15.34 2.92 -13.39
CA ASN A 53 16.30 2.02 -12.78
C ASN A 53 15.59 0.86 -12.05
N ASP A 54 15.54 -0.32 -12.68
CA ASP A 54 15.01 -1.51 -12.01
C ASP A 54 16.02 -2.09 -11.01
N VAL A 55 15.68 -2.01 -9.73
CA VAL A 55 16.48 -2.49 -8.61
C VAL A 55 15.86 -3.73 -7.95
N LYS A 56 14.89 -4.40 -8.60
CA LYS A 56 14.16 -5.55 -8.04
C LYS A 56 15.05 -6.61 -7.37
N ALA A 57 16.20 -6.92 -7.96
CA ALA A 57 17.15 -7.90 -7.41
C ALA A 57 17.67 -7.54 -6.00
N LYS A 58 17.70 -6.25 -5.64
CA LYS A 58 18.15 -5.77 -4.33
C LYS A 58 17.04 -5.75 -3.27
N TYR A 59 15.79 -6.01 -3.67
CA TYR A 59 14.63 -5.96 -2.77
C TYR A 59 13.80 -7.25 -2.81
N PRO A 60 14.39 -8.44 -2.59
CA PRO A 60 13.71 -9.73 -2.77
C PRO A 60 12.46 -9.90 -1.87
N GLY A 61 12.41 -9.20 -0.73
CA GLY A 61 11.27 -9.25 0.20
C GLY A 61 9.95 -8.71 -0.37
N VAL A 62 9.99 -7.86 -1.40
CA VAL A 62 8.78 -7.34 -2.07
C VAL A 62 8.50 -8.00 -3.42
N VAL A 63 9.26 -9.03 -3.78
CA VAL A 63 9.13 -9.75 -5.06
C VAL A 63 8.30 -11.01 -4.85
N GLY A 64 7.22 -11.14 -5.61
CA GLY A 64 6.35 -12.30 -5.50
C GLY A 64 5.24 -12.33 -6.54
N ILE A 65 4.48 -13.42 -6.50
CA ILE A 65 3.10 -13.45 -6.95
C ILE A 65 2.23 -13.03 -5.75
N SER A 66 1.18 -12.26 -6.00
CA SER A 66 0.18 -11.93 -4.98
C SER A 66 -1.22 -12.24 -5.46
N MET A 67 -2.07 -12.69 -4.54
CA MET A 67 -3.51 -12.89 -4.73
C MET A 67 -4.26 -12.00 -3.76
N TRP A 68 -5.44 -11.53 -4.19
CA TRP A 68 -6.28 -10.62 -3.43
C TRP A 68 -7.74 -11.06 -3.52
N ASP A 69 -8.43 -11.10 -2.39
CA ASP A 69 -9.86 -11.35 -2.27
C ASP A 69 -10.52 -10.15 -1.58
N PRO A 70 -11.03 -9.16 -2.34
CA PRO A 70 -11.73 -8.00 -1.79
C PRO A 70 -13.06 -8.33 -1.10
N GLN A 71 -13.66 -9.51 -1.32
CA GLN A 71 -14.90 -9.88 -0.63
C GLN A 71 -14.62 -10.30 0.81
N ARG A 72 -13.48 -10.98 1.04
CA ARG A 72 -13.05 -11.43 2.36
C ARG A 72 -12.00 -10.52 2.99
N ASN A 73 -11.57 -9.47 2.29
CA ASN A 73 -10.42 -8.64 2.65
C ASN A 73 -9.14 -9.46 2.88
N ARG A 74 -8.91 -10.50 2.07
CA ARG A 74 -7.77 -11.41 2.23
C ARG A 74 -6.69 -11.15 1.17
N TYR A 75 -5.44 -11.37 1.56
CA TYR A 75 -4.31 -11.36 0.64
C TYR A 75 -3.34 -12.48 0.96
N GLU A 76 -2.57 -12.90 -0.04
CA GLU A 76 -1.47 -13.83 0.14
C GLU A 76 -0.38 -13.64 -0.91
N PHE A 77 0.86 -13.82 -0.49
CA PHE A 77 2.04 -13.75 -1.33
C PHE A 77 2.62 -15.14 -1.56
N PHE A 78 3.22 -15.33 -2.73
CA PHE A 78 3.77 -16.59 -3.18
C PHE A 78 5.14 -16.37 -3.83
N TYR A 79 6.00 -17.39 -3.75
CA TYR A 79 7.28 -17.38 -4.46
C TYR A 79 7.07 -17.54 -5.97
N THR A 80 7.82 -16.78 -6.77
CA THR A 80 7.66 -16.73 -8.24
C THR A 80 8.23 -17.93 -8.98
N ASP A 81 8.98 -18.79 -8.31
CA ASP A 81 9.64 -19.97 -8.88
C ASP A 81 8.86 -21.27 -8.57
N THR A 82 8.30 -21.37 -7.37
CA THR A 82 7.67 -22.57 -6.83
C THR A 82 6.17 -22.43 -6.66
N GLY A 83 5.63 -21.20 -6.61
CA GLY A 83 4.25 -20.94 -6.22
C GLY A 83 3.96 -21.25 -4.75
N ARG A 84 4.99 -21.59 -3.95
CA ARG A 84 4.81 -21.87 -2.53
C ARG A 84 4.29 -20.63 -1.83
N SER A 85 3.31 -20.83 -0.95
CA SER A 85 2.78 -19.78 -0.10
C SER A 85 3.86 -19.20 0.82
N LYS A 86 3.84 -17.87 0.99
CA LYS A 86 4.59 -17.14 2.02
C LYS A 86 3.76 -16.94 3.29
N HIS A 87 2.50 -17.38 3.34
CA HIS A 87 1.60 -17.21 4.49
C HIS A 87 2.15 -17.77 5.81
N PRO A 88 2.77 -18.96 5.86
CA PRO A 88 3.40 -19.46 7.10
C PRO A 88 4.49 -18.53 7.66
N ASP A 89 5.10 -17.73 6.79
CA ASP A 89 6.15 -16.76 7.11
C ASP A 89 5.60 -15.33 7.27
N GLY A 90 4.27 -15.15 7.37
CA GLY A 90 3.60 -13.86 7.50
C GLY A 90 3.35 -13.09 6.19
N GLY A 91 3.43 -13.79 5.06
CA GLY A 91 3.10 -13.28 3.73
C GLY A 91 1.61 -13.33 3.36
N GLY A 92 0.71 -13.54 4.31
CA GLY A 92 -0.74 -13.58 4.09
C GLY A 92 -1.50 -13.04 5.30
N GLY A 93 -2.77 -12.71 5.09
CA GLY A 93 -3.62 -12.14 6.14
C GLY A 93 -4.70 -11.24 5.55
N TYR A 94 -4.99 -10.14 6.23
CA TYR A 94 -6.03 -9.19 5.85
C TYR A 94 -5.47 -7.92 5.22
N PHE A 95 -6.22 -7.30 4.30
CA PHE A 95 -5.85 -6.00 3.76
C PHE A 95 -6.99 -5.00 3.88
N LEU A 96 -6.63 -3.72 3.94
CA LEU A 96 -7.56 -2.60 3.90
C LEU A 96 -7.03 -1.53 2.94
N VAL A 97 -7.93 -0.80 2.32
CA VAL A 97 -7.64 0.44 1.61
C VAL A 97 -8.47 1.55 2.23
N THR A 98 -7.85 2.67 2.58
CA THR A 98 -8.55 3.81 3.19
C THR A 98 -9.57 4.42 2.24
N ASP A 99 -10.53 5.16 2.78
CA ASP A 99 -11.63 5.69 1.97
C ASP A 99 -11.14 6.66 0.88
N ASP A 100 -10.11 7.45 1.20
CA ASP A 100 -9.41 8.35 0.26
C ASP A 100 -8.59 7.63 -0.83
N LYS A 101 -8.55 6.29 -0.78
CA LYS A 101 -7.82 5.41 -1.69
C LYS A 101 -6.32 5.67 -1.76
N GLN A 102 -5.73 6.32 -0.76
CA GLN A 102 -4.30 6.63 -0.73
C GLN A 102 -3.48 5.63 0.08
N THR A 103 -4.07 4.95 1.06
CA THR A 103 -3.35 4.07 1.97
C THR A 103 -3.81 2.64 1.81
N HIS A 104 -2.85 1.74 1.56
CA HIS A 104 -3.06 0.30 1.52
C HIS A 104 -2.36 -0.31 2.74
N ILE A 105 -3.12 -1.02 3.56
CA ILE A 105 -2.69 -1.60 4.83
C ILE A 105 -2.75 -3.12 4.72
N LEU A 106 -1.70 -3.81 5.14
CA LEU A 106 -1.67 -5.26 5.30
C LEU A 106 -1.54 -5.62 6.78
N VAL A 107 -2.34 -6.56 7.22
CA VAL A 107 -2.34 -7.11 8.57
C VAL A 107 -2.09 -8.62 8.46
N PRO A 108 -0.82 -9.07 8.56
CA PRO A 108 -0.51 -10.49 8.63
C PRO A 108 -1.23 -11.14 9.83
N ASP A 109 -1.84 -12.29 9.61
CA ASP A 109 -2.47 -13.09 10.68
C ASP A 109 -1.53 -14.18 11.23
N LEU A 110 -0.40 -14.43 10.57
CA LEU A 110 0.67 -15.32 10.99
C LEU A 110 2.05 -14.62 10.94
N GLY A 111 3.02 -15.23 11.63
CA GLY A 111 4.42 -14.80 11.61
C GLY A 111 4.72 -13.61 12.53
N PRO A 112 6.00 -13.19 12.62
CA PRO A 112 6.43 -12.11 13.51
C PRO A 112 6.18 -10.72 12.93
N HIS A 113 5.64 -10.64 11.71
CA HIS A 113 5.49 -9.39 10.98
C HIS A 113 4.36 -8.53 11.55
N ARG A 114 4.66 -7.23 11.69
CA ARG A 114 3.69 -6.22 12.10
C ARG A 114 2.90 -5.71 10.89
N THR A 115 1.82 -4.99 11.16
CA THR A 115 1.05 -4.25 10.17
C THR A 115 1.95 -3.46 9.22
N ILE A 116 1.74 -3.63 7.92
CA ILE A 116 2.46 -2.93 6.86
C ILE A 116 1.54 -1.85 6.31
N VAL A 117 1.98 -0.59 6.42
CA VAL A 117 1.30 0.56 5.83
C VAL A 117 2.11 1.04 4.62
N ARG A 118 1.45 1.23 3.48
CA ARG A 118 2.04 1.66 2.22
C ARG A 118 1.12 2.61 1.48
N ARG A 119 1.70 3.50 0.67
CA ARG A 119 0.94 4.42 -0.18
C ARG A 119 0.50 3.68 -1.44
N LEU A 120 -0.78 3.76 -1.79
CA LEU A 120 -1.31 3.28 -3.06
C LEU A 120 -1.00 4.33 -4.12
N GLU A 121 -0.21 3.97 -5.13
CA GLU A 121 0.23 4.90 -6.19
C GLU A 121 -0.65 4.75 -7.43
N LYS A 122 -0.99 3.50 -7.76
CA LYS A 122 -1.81 3.14 -8.90
C LYS A 122 -2.54 1.83 -8.64
N LEU A 123 -3.80 1.76 -9.06
CA LEU A 123 -4.58 0.55 -9.04
C LEU A 123 -5.63 0.61 -10.15
N ASP A 124 -5.43 -0.19 -11.18
CA ASP A 124 -6.39 -0.45 -12.25
C ASP A 124 -6.29 -1.92 -12.69
N ASN A 125 -6.91 -2.30 -13.81
CA ASN A 125 -6.89 -3.68 -14.31
C ASN A 125 -5.58 -4.09 -15.00
N THR A 126 -4.66 -3.15 -15.20
CA THR A 126 -3.36 -3.37 -15.86
C THR A 126 -2.19 -3.27 -14.89
N GLU A 127 -2.34 -2.47 -13.82
CA GLU A 127 -1.25 -2.18 -12.90
C GLU A 127 -1.73 -2.00 -11.46
N PHE A 128 -0.96 -2.58 -10.55
CA PHE A 128 -1.03 -2.28 -9.12
C PHE A 128 0.35 -1.83 -8.64
N THR A 129 0.45 -0.57 -8.22
CA THR A 129 1.70 0.01 -7.72
C THR A 129 1.50 0.61 -6.34
N TYR A 130 2.43 0.33 -5.44
CA TYR A 130 2.50 0.95 -4.13
C TYR A 130 3.91 1.50 -3.87
N SER A 131 4.02 2.43 -2.93
CA SER A 131 5.32 2.83 -2.37
C SER A 131 5.37 2.70 -0.85
N ARG A 132 6.59 2.49 -0.34
CA ARG A 132 6.89 2.53 1.10
C ARG A 132 8.37 2.79 1.34
N GLU A 133 8.68 3.24 2.54
CA GLU A 133 10.05 3.33 3.01
C GLU A 133 10.54 1.98 3.56
N VAL A 134 11.78 1.65 3.18
CA VAL A 134 12.54 0.49 3.64
C VAL A 134 14.01 0.87 3.74
N PRO A 135 14.84 0.16 4.53
CA PRO A 135 16.28 0.32 4.46
C PRO A 135 16.78 0.07 3.03
N ARG A 136 17.70 0.91 2.53
CA ARG A 136 18.26 0.74 1.18
C ARG A 136 18.86 -0.65 1.01
N ASP A 137 18.52 -1.28 -0.11
CA ASP A 137 18.93 -2.65 -0.47
C ASP A 137 18.51 -3.73 0.55
N MET A 138 17.46 -3.45 1.35
CA MET A 138 16.99 -4.29 2.47
C MET A 138 18.05 -4.55 3.56
N VAL A 139 19.08 -3.71 3.65
CA VAL A 139 20.11 -3.80 4.69
C VAL A 139 19.75 -2.88 5.84
N ALA A 140 19.45 -3.44 7.02
CA ALA A 140 18.89 -2.70 8.16
C ALA A 140 19.72 -1.48 8.63
N THR A 141 21.04 -1.49 8.41
CA THR A 141 21.94 -0.39 8.79
C THR A 141 21.98 0.75 7.77
N ASN A 142 21.43 0.55 6.58
CA ASN A 142 21.43 1.57 5.54
C ASN A 142 20.33 2.61 5.79
N PRO A 143 20.53 3.86 5.33
CA PRO A 143 19.48 4.87 5.40
C PRO A 143 18.22 4.42 4.64
N PRO A 144 17.02 4.83 5.10
CA PRO A 144 15.78 4.48 4.44
C PRO A 144 15.69 5.14 3.06
N VAL A 145 15.03 4.44 2.14
CA VAL A 145 14.63 4.95 0.83
C VAL A 145 13.19 4.59 0.56
N ARG A 146 12.49 5.43 -0.19
CA ARG A 146 11.19 5.09 -0.72
C ARG A 146 11.35 4.27 -1.99
N ILE A 147 10.81 3.06 -1.97
CA ILE A 147 10.72 2.21 -3.14
C ILE A 147 9.29 2.21 -3.68
N TYR A 148 9.17 2.04 -4.97
CA TYR A 148 7.91 1.81 -5.69
C TYR A 148 7.94 0.38 -6.22
N VAL A 149 6.88 -0.37 -5.96
CA VAL A 149 6.77 -1.79 -6.31
C VAL A 149 5.62 -1.94 -7.29
N VAL A 150 5.96 -2.20 -8.55
CA VAL A 150 5.03 -2.26 -9.67
C VAL A 150 4.60 -3.71 -9.90
N HIS A 151 3.30 -3.91 -10.09
CA HIS A 151 2.72 -5.21 -10.40
C HIS A 151 1.90 -5.14 -11.67
N ALA A 152 1.92 -6.24 -12.42
CA ALA A 152 1.03 -6.47 -13.56
C ALA A 152 0.29 -7.82 -13.38
N PRO A 153 -0.84 -8.03 -14.09
CA PRO A 153 -1.50 -9.34 -14.14
C PRO A 153 -0.52 -10.46 -14.53
N TYR A 154 -0.49 -11.53 -13.74
CA TYR A 154 0.39 -12.66 -13.98
C TYR A 154 -0.22 -13.61 -15.02
N THR A 155 0.54 -13.89 -16.08
CA THR A 155 0.13 -14.77 -17.19
C THR A 155 0.97 -16.04 -17.28
N GLY A 156 1.82 -16.30 -16.29
CA GLY A 156 2.72 -17.44 -16.28
C GLY A 156 2.05 -18.76 -15.86
N PRO A 157 2.81 -19.86 -15.87
CA PRO A 157 2.27 -21.20 -15.65
C PRO A 157 1.99 -21.53 -14.18
N ILE A 158 2.59 -20.82 -13.22
CA ILE A 158 2.49 -21.16 -11.79
C ILE A 158 1.07 -20.91 -11.29
N LYS A 159 0.43 -21.96 -10.81
CA LYS A 159 -0.88 -21.88 -10.16
C LYS A 159 -0.66 -21.81 -8.65
N THR A 160 -1.30 -20.83 -8.03
CA THR A 160 -1.31 -20.64 -6.58
C THR A 160 -2.74 -20.72 -6.08
N GLN A 161 -2.89 -21.07 -4.82
CA GLN A 161 -4.19 -21.13 -4.16
C GLN A 161 -4.05 -20.40 -2.82
N MET A 162 -4.98 -19.48 -2.55
CA MET A 162 -5.04 -18.85 -1.24
C MET A 162 -5.37 -19.88 -0.16
N SER A 163 -4.68 -19.76 0.96
CA SER A 163 -4.95 -20.45 2.21
C SER A 163 -6.31 -20.00 2.74
N ASN A 164 -7.12 -20.97 3.17
CA ASN A 164 -8.47 -20.73 3.70
C ASN A 164 -8.44 -19.90 4.98
#